data_AF-A0A958IQ08-F1
#
_entry.id   AF-A0A958IQ08-F1
#
_cell.length_a   1.000
_cell.length_b   1.000
_cell.length_c   1.000
_cell.angle_alpha   90.00
_cell.angle_beta   90.00
_cell.angle_gamma   90.00
#
_symmetry.space_group_name_H-M   'P 1'
#
loop_
_entity.id
_entity.type
_entity.pdbx_description
1 polymer ?
#
loop_
_entity_poly.entity_id
_entity_poly.type
_entity_poly.pdbx_seq_one_letter_code
_entity_poly.pdbx_strand_id
1 'polypeptide(L)' 'MKIALISDIHGNLTALEAVLADIRRRGADRIICLGDLATLGPQPREVIARLRELDCPGIMGNHDAALLHLEAAARYQIA' A
#
# COMPACT_ATOMS: atom_id res chain seq x y z
N MET A 1 18.18 3.60 13.82
CA MET A 1 16.83 3.15 13.43
C MET A 1 16.47 3.78 12.09
N LYS A 2 16.24 2.98 11.06
CA LYS A 2 15.88 3.41 9.71
C LYS A 2 14.48 2.90 9.37
N ILE A 3 13.60 3.79 8.95
CA ILE A 3 12.21 3.48 8.59
C ILE A 3 12.04 3.69 7.09
N ALA A 4 11.43 2.73 6.40
CA ALA A 4 10.99 2.89 5.03
C ALA A 4 9.49 3.25 5.01
N LEU A 5 9.15 4.35 4.36
CA LEU A 5 7.77 4.73 4.09
C LEU A 5 7.45 4.35 2.64
N ILE A 6 6.37 3.62 2.45
CA ILE A 6 5.84 3.23 1.13
C ILE A 6 4.39 3.69 1.04
N SER A 7 3.91 3.99 -0.16
CA SER A 7 2.56 4.51 -0.39
C SER A 7 2.10 4.16 -1.81
N ASP A 8 0.80 4.31 -2.08
CA ASP A 8 0.23 4.32 -3.43
C ASP A 8 0.60 3.06 -4.22
N ILE A 9 0.52 1.90 -3.56
CA ILE A 9 0.91 0.62 -4.16
C ILE A 9 -0.08 0.24 -5.27
N HIS A 10 -1.34 0.61 -5.10
CA HIS A 10 -2.38 0.46 -6.12
C HIS A 10 -2.38 -0.92 -6.79
N GLY A 11 -2.42 -2.00 -6.00
CA GLY A 11 -2.52 -3.37 -6.51
C GLY A 11 -1.32 -3.82 -7.37
N ASN A 12 -0.18 -3.12 -7.34
CA ASN A 12 0.99 -3.48 -8.13
C ASN A 12 1.98 -4.31 -7.29
N LEU A 13 1.73 -5.62 -7.18
CA LEU A 13 2.61 -6.53 -6.44
C LEU A 13 4.04 -6.55 -7.00
N THR A 14 4.18 -6.49 -8.33
CA THR A 14 5.50 -6.51 -8.97
C THR A 14 6.36 -5.33 -8.54
N ALA A 15 5.78 -4.12 -8.48
CA ALA A 15 6.46 -2.93 -7.97
C ALA A 15 6.73 -3.04 -6.45
N LEU A 16 5.76 -3.54 -5.68
CA LEU A 16 5.92 -3.74 -4.24
C LEU A 16 7.12 -4.65 -3.92
N GLU A 17 7.24 -5.82 -4.57
CA GLU A 17 8.36 -6.73 -4.33
C GLU A 17 9.72 -6.11 -4.70
N ALA A 18 9.78 -5.33 -5.78
CA ALA A 18 10.99 -4.60 -6.15
C ALA A 18 11.41 -3.58 -5.08
N VAL A 19 10.44 -2.82 -4.54
CA VAL A 19 10.67 -1.86 -3.46
C VAL A 19 11.06 -2.56 -2.15
N LEU A 20 10.42 -3.67 -1.81
CA LEU A 20 10.77 -4.45 -0.61
C LEU A 20 12.20 -5.00 -0.69
N ALA A 21 12.63 -5.46 -1.87
CA ALA A 21 14.01 -5.88 -2.10
C ALA A 21 15.00 -4.71 -1.93
N ASP A 22 14.66 -3.51 -2.40
CA ASP A 22 15.45 -2.30 -2.21
C ASP A 22 15.55 -1.89 -0.73
N ILE A 23 14.43 -1.90 -0.03
CA ILE A 23 14.34 -1.61 1.40
C ILE A 23 15.21 -2.57 2.21
N ARG A 24 15.14 -3.88 1.91
CA ARG A 24 15.98 -4.89 2.54
C ARG A 24 17.45 -4.62 2.30
N ARG A 25 17.85 -4.29 1.06
CA ARG A 25 19.24 -3.95 0.71
C ARG A 25 19.74 -2.71 1.45
N ARG A 26 18.87 -1.73 1.70
CA ARG A 26 19.18 -0.52 2.46
C ARG A 26 19.21 -0.74 3.98
N GLY A 27 18.78 -1.91 4.47
CA GLY A 27 18.77 -2.25 5.89
C GLY A 27 17.81 -1.36 6.69
N ALA A 28 16.55 -1.23 6.25
CA ALA A 28 15.52 -0.60 7.08
C ALA A 28 15.08 -1.55 8.21
N ASP A 29 14.89 -0.99 9.40
CA ASP A 29 14.45 -1.71 10.59
C ASP A 29 12.92 -1.88 10.61
N ARG A 30 12.19 -0.98 9.94
CA ARG A 30 10.72 -0.94 9.88
C ARG A 30 10.23 -0.47 8.52
N ILE A 31 9.05 -0.92 8.15
CA ILE A 31 8.31 -0.50 6.95
C ILE A 31 6.94 0.01 7.43
N ILE A 32 6.49 1.14 6.91
CA ILE A 32 5.16 1.69 7.19
C ILE A 32 4.52 2.03 5.83
N CYS A 33 3.26 1.62 5.66
CA CYS A 33 2.48 1.94 4.47
C CYS A 33 1.57 3.15 4.69
N LEU A 34 1.56 4.11 3.77
CA LEU A 34 0.78 5.34 3.88
C LEU A 34 -0.59 5.27 3.19
N GLY A 35 -1.00 4.08 2.72
CA GLY A 35 -2.32 3.82 2.16
C GLY A 35 -2.30 3.61 0.64
N ASP A 36 -3.50 3.59 0.06
CA ASP A 36 -3.79 3.40 -1.36
C ASP A 36 -3.26 2.07 -1.90
N LEU A 37 -3.79 1.00 -1.32
CA LEU A 37 -3.21 -0.34 -1.42
C LEU A 37 -3.66 -1.11 -2.64
N ALA A 38 -4.96 -1.07 -2.97
CA ALA A 38 -5.59 -2.12 -3.77
C ALA A 38 -6.11 -1.67 -5.13
N THR A 39 -6.58 -0.43 -5.28
CA THR A 39 -7.25 0.01 -6.50
C THR A 39 -6.28 0.17 -7.68
N LEU A 40 -6.80 0.25 -8.91
CA LEU A 40 -6.09 0.58 -10.16
C LEU A 40 -5.14 -0.50 -10.73
N GLY A 41 -4.45 -1.27 -9.90
CA GLY A 41 -3.50 -2.28 -10.38
C GLY A 41 -4.04 -3.70 -10.49
N PRO A 42 -3.25 -4.61 -11.09
CA PRO A 42 -3.70 -5.93 -11.50
C PRO A 42 -3.77 -6.96 -10.37
N GLN A 43 -3.11 -6.73 -9.23
CA GLN A 43 -2.87 -7.72 -8.17
C GLN A 43 -3.28 -7.19 -6.77
N PRO A 44 -4.52 -6.69 -6.60
CA PRO A 44 -4.98 -6.11 -5.33
C PRO A 44 -4.91 -7.07 -4.16
N ARG A 45 -5.33 -8.33 -4.37
CA ARG A 45 -5.42 -9.34 -3.31
C ARG A 45 -4.05 -9.73 -2.82
N GLU A 46 -3.11 -9.89 -3.73
CA GLU A 46 -1.73 -10.27 -3.46
C GLU A 46 -1.00 -9.15 -2.73
N VAL A 47 -1.21 -7.88 -3.09
CA VAL A 47 -0.66 -6.74 -2.34
C VAL A 47 -1.17 -6.74 -0.90
N ILE A 48 -2.47 -6.90 -0.67
CA ILE A 48 -3.04 -6.94 0.68
C ILE A 48 -2.48 -8.12 1.48
N ALA A 49 -2.44 -9.32 0.87
CA ALA A 49 -1.87 -10.51 1.51
C ALA A 49 -0.41 -10.28 1.90
N ARG A 50 0.36 -9.68 0.99
CA ARG A 50 1.78 -9.41 1.20
C ARG A 50 2.04 -8.42 2.32
N LEU A 51 1.29 -7.32 2.38
CA LEU A 51 1.41 -6.35 3.46
C LEU A 51 1.01 -6.94 4.82
N ARG A 52 0.04 -7.88 4.83
CA ARG A 52 -0.32 -8.66 6.03
C ARG A 52 0.78 -9.59 6.49
N GLU A 53 1.43 -10.31 5.57
CA GLU A 53 2.57 -11.19 5.90
C GLU A 53 3.74 -10.42 6.53
N LEU A 54 3.94 -9.16 6.10
CA LEU A 54 4.97 -8.28 6.63
C LEU A 54 4.62 -7.64 7.97
N ASP A 55 3.40 -7.87 8.49
CA ASP A 55 2.82 -7.12 9.61
C ASP A 55 3.05 -5.61 9.46
N CYS A 56 2.86 -5.11 8.23
CA CYS A 56 3.20 -3.74 7.86
C CYS A 56 2.13 -2.79 8.42
N PRO A 57 2.44 -1.94 9.41
CA PRO A 57 1.49 -0.94 9.88
C PRO A 57 1.20 0.06 8.77
N GLY A 58 -0.03 0.56 8.73
CA GLY A 58 -0.37 1.61 7.79
C GLY A 58 -1.60 2.41 8.16
N ILE A 59 -1.82 3.46 7.38
CA ILE A 59 -3.00 4.32 7.46
C ILE A 59 -3.90 4.07 6.25
N MET A 60 -5.15 4.52 6.34
CA MET A 60 -6.12 4.44 5.25
C MET A 60 -5.91 5.60 4.28
N GLY A 61 -5.64 5.28 3.02
CA GLY A 61 -5.59 6.27 1.93
C GLY A 61 -6.99 6.61 1.40
N ASN A 62 -7.08 7.60 0.51
CA ASN A 62 -8.34 8.02 -0.10
C ASN A 62 -8.94 6.94 -1.02
N HIS A 63 -8.11 6.20 -1.76
CA HIS A 63 -8.59 5.08 -2.57
C HIS A 63 -9.07 3.91 -1.71
N ASP A 64 -8.41 3.66 -0.58
CA ASP A 64 -8.88 2.65 0.37
C ASP A 64 -10.24 3.05 0.95
N ALA A 65 -10.37 4.31 1.38
CA ALA A 65 -11.63 4.84 1.91
C ALA A 65 -12.76 4.78 0.86
N ALA A 66 -12.48 5.16 -0.39
CA ALA A 66 -13.45 5.10 -1.49
C ALA A 66 -13.85 3.66 -1.83
N LEU A 67 -12.93 2.69 -1.72
CA LEU A 67 -13.24 1.27 -1.92
C LEU A 67 -14.20 0.73 -0.85
N LEU A 68 -14.10 1.23 0.38
CA LEU A 68 -14.92 0.79 1.51
C LEU A 68 -16.23 1.58 1.63
N HIS A 69 -16.25 2.84 1.18
CA HIS A 69 -17.36 3.77 1.39
C HIS A 69 -17.64 4.59 0.11
N LEU A 70 -18.83 4.40 -0.49
CA LEU A 70 -19.25 5.09 -1.71
C LEU A 70 -19.26 6.63 -1.56
N GLU A 71 -19.65 7.13 -0.39
CA GLU A 71 -19.65 8.57 -0.08
C GLU A 71 -18.22 9.18 -0.09
N ALA A 72 -17.21 8.39 0.27
CA ALA A 72 -15.82 8.80 0.21
C ALA A 72 -15.33 8.89 -1.25
N ALA A 73 -15.80 8.01 -2.13
CA ALA A 73 -15.47 8.08 -3.56
C ALA A 73 -15.90 9.43 -4.18
N ALA A 74 -17.12 9.89 -3.87
CA ALA A 74 -17.61 11.19 -4.30
C ALA A 74 -16.79 12.36 -3.70
N ARG A 75 -16.46 12.28 -2.40
CA ARG A 75 -15.70 13.32 -1.69
C ARG A 75 -14.28 13.48 -2.23
N TYR A 76 -13.60 12.37 -2.51
CA TYR A 76 -12.21 12.38 -2.99
C TYR A 76 -12.10 12.49 -4.51
N GLN A 77 -13.23 12.66 -5.21
CA GLN A 77 -13.27 12.77 -6.67
C GLN A 77 -12.62 11.55 -7.34
N ILE A 78 -12.76 10.37 -6.73
CA ILE A 78 -12.28 9.10 -7.27
C ILE A 78 -13.41 8.56 -8.15
N ALA A 79 -13.25 8.74 -9.45
CA ALA A 79 -14.15 8.29 -10.51
C ALA A 79 -13.35 7.50 -11.56
#